data_AF-A0A359M2M1-F1
#
_entry.id   AF-A0A359M2M1-F1
#
_cell.length_a   1.000
_cell.length_b   1.000
_cell.length_c   1.000
_cell.angle_alpha   90.00
_cell.angle_beta   90.00
_cell.angle_gamma   90.00
#
_symmetry.space_group_name_H-M   'P 1'
#
loop_
_entity.id
_entity.type
_entity.pdbx_description
1 polymer ?
#
loop_
_entity_poly.entity_id
_entity_poly.type
_entity_poly.pdbx_seq_one_letter_code
_entity_poly.pdbx_strand_id
1 'polypeptide(L)'
;MEYVIGFVLGLAVCAFARFSGFDRERVFYPTVTTVVATYYVLFATMANSTRALVLETLLACVFFALAVAGFHKSLWLIVVALTGHGLSDFVHHLFIENPGVPVWWPGFCGSIDVFFGGYLALLLWRRPGFASPRGA
;
A
#
# COMPACT_ATOMS: atom_id res chain seq x y z
N MET A 1 -1.11 19.38 5.56
CA MET A 1 -0.20 19.50 4.39
C MET A 1 0.19 18.13 3.85
N GLU A 2 0.46 17.18 4.74
CA GLU A 2 0.73 15.76 4.49
C GLU A 2 -0.21 15.09 3.48
N TYR A 3 -1.53 15.32 3.57
CA TYR A 3 -2.50 14.76 2.61
C TYR A 3 -2.32 15.26 1.18
N VAL A 4 -2.01 16.55 1.02
CA VAL A 4 -1.81 17.17 -0.30
C VAL A 4 -0.51 16.66 -0.90
N ILE A 5 0.56 16.59 -0.10
CA ILE A 5 1.85 16.07 -0.55
C ILE A 5 1.70 14.59 -0.94
N GLY A 6 1.05 13.78 -0.11
CA GLY A 6 0.82 12.37 -0.41
C GLY A 6 -0.03 12.19 -1.67
N PHE A 7 -1.14 12.92 -1.82
CA PHE A 7 -1.94 12.87 -3.05
C PHE A 7 -1.12 13.27 -4.31
N VAL A 8 -0.36 14.36 -4.25
CA VAL A 8 0.46 14.83 -5.38
C VAL A 8 1.55 13.82 -5.73
N LEU A 9 2.20 13.20 -4.73
CA LEU A 9 3.17 12.15 -4.97
C LEU A 9 2.53 10.88 -5.51
N GLY A 10 1.36 10.47 -5.01
CA GLY A 10 0.58 9.36 -5.56
C GLY A 10 0.27 9.57 -7.04
N LEU A 11 -0.20 10.77 -7.40
CA LEU A 11 -0.42 11.17 -8.80
C LEU A 11 0.88 11.08 -9.61
N ALA A 12 1.98 11.63 -9.10
CA ALA A 12 3.27 11.63 -9.77
C ALA A 12 3.80 10.22 -10.00
N VAL A 13 3.68 9.32 -9.02
CA VAL A 13 4.09 7.91 -9.12
C VAL A 13 3.22 7.17 -10.12
N CYS A 14 1.89 7.36 -10.12
CA CYS A 14 1.01 6.75 -11.11
C CYS A 14 1.30 7.26 -12.53
N ALA A 15 1.51 8.56 -12.69
CA ALA A 15 1.89 9.15 -13.97
C ALA A 15 3.23 8.57 -14.45
N PHE A 16 4.23 8.53 -13.57
CA PHE A 16 5.53 7.92 -13.85
C PHE A 16 5.37 6.46 -14.28
N ALA A 17 4.68 5.64 -13.49
CA ALA A 17 4.46 4.22 -13.78
C ALA A 17 3.76 4.00 -15.12
N ARG A 18 2.81 4.89 -15.46
CA ARG A 18 2.09 4.85 -16.74
C ARG A 18 2.97 5.24 -17.92
N PHE A 19 3.87 6.20 -17.76
CA PHE A 19 4.76 6.66 -18.83
C PHE A 19 5.96 5.73 -19.03
N SER A 20 6.52 5.18 -17.95
CA SER A 20 7.58 4.17 -18.01
C SER A 20 7.06 2.79 -18.44
N GLY A 21 5.75 2.57 -18.33
CA GLY A 21 5.10 1.30 -18.65
C GLY A 21 5.16 0.26 -17.53
N PHE A 22 5.60 0.64 -16.32
CA PHE A 22 5.62 -0.25 -15.15
C PHE A 22 4.23 -0.75 -14.77
N ASP A 23 3.21 0.11 -14.87
CA ASP A 23 1.84 -0.25 -14.52
C ASP A 23 1.23 -1.33 -15.43
N ARG A 24 1.85 -1.60 -16.59
CA ARG A 24 1.45 -2.70 -17.48
C ARG A 24 1.75 -4.08 -16.88
N GLU A 25 2.76 -4.15 -16.02
CA GLU A 25 3.14 -5.38 -15.36
C GLU A 25 2.29 -5.61 -14.11
N ARG A 26 1.71 -6.80 -14.01
CA ARG A 26 0.80 -7.18 -12.92
C ARG A 26 1.43 -7.05 -11.53
N VAL A 27 2.75 -7.20 -11.45
CA VAL A 27 3.51 -7.19 -10.20
C VAL A 27 3.66 -5.80 -9.59
N PHE A 28 3.43 -4.73 -10.35
CA PHE A 28 3.69 -3.36 -9.90
C PHE A 28 2.93 -2.99 -8.63
N TYR A 29 1.60 -3.04 -8.65
CA TYR A 29 0.78 -2.68 -7.48
C TYR A 29 0.96 -3.61 -6.27
N PRO A 30 1.05 -4.96 -6.43
CA PRO A 30 1.45 -5.84 -5.34
C PRO A 30 2.78 -5.45 -4.69
N THR A 31 3.78 -5.06 -5.49
CA THR A 31 5.08 -4.60 -4.96
C THR A 31 4.93 -3.30 -4.18
N VAL A 32 4.11 -2.37 -4.66
CA VAL A 32 3.80 -1.15 -3.90
C VAL A 32 3.17 -1.51 -2.55
N THR A 33 2.20 -2.43 -2.52
CA THR A 33 1.57 -2.91 -1.28
C THR A 33 2.58 -3.49 -0.30
N THR A 34 3.55 -4.28 -0.77
CA THR A 34 4.59 -4.82 0.13
C THR A 34 5.53 -3.74 0.64
N VAL A 35 5.89 -2.75 -0.18
CA VAL A 35 6.75 -1.63 0.24
C VAL A 35 6.08 -0.77 1.29
N VAL A 36 4.80 -0.40 1.11
CA VAL A 36 4.13 0.48 2.09
C VAL A 36 3.98 -0.20 3.45
N ALA A 37 3.69 -1.51 3.47
CA ALA A 37 3.57 -2.28 4.70
C ALA A 37 4.89 -2.40 5.49
N THR A 38 6.05 -2.38 4.84
CA THR A 38 7.34 -2.53 5.55
C THR A 38 7.79 -1.25 6.25
N TYR A 39 7.24 -0.07 5.91
CA TYR A 39 7.62 1.17 6.59
C TYR A 39 7.25 1.15 8.08
N TYR A 40 6.12 0.55 8.45
CA TYR A 40 5.73 0.41 9.85
C TYR A 40 6.69 -0.50 10.64
N VAL A 41 7.19 -1.56 10.00
CA VAL A 41 8.25 -2.41 10.56
C VAL A 41 9.54 -1.61 10.74
N LEU A 42 9.92 -0.78 9.76
CA LEU A 42 11.07 0.12 9.86
C LEU A 42 10.92 1.13 11.01
N PHE A 43 9.75 1.73 11.20
CA PHE A 43 9.54 2.64 12.33
C PHE A 43 9.67 1.92 13.67
N ALA A 44 9.15 0.69 13.77
CA ALA A 44 9.30 -0.09 14.99
C ALA A 44 10.76 -0.46 15.30
N THR A 45 11.57 -0.77 14.27
CA THR A 45 13.02 -1.02 14.46
C THR A 45 13.75 0.25 14.87
N MET A 46 13.47 1.39 14.22
CA MET A 46 14.05 2.69 14.58
C MET A 46 13.70 3.11 16.01
N ALA A 47 12.49 2.79 16.48
CA ALA A 47 12.04 3.08 17.82
C ALA A 47 12.57 2.11 18.88
N ASN A 48 13.33 1.08 18.47
CA ASN A 48 13.84 0.02 19.36
C ASN A 48 12.74 -0.62 20.23
N SER A 49 11.53 -0.80 19.67
CA SER A 49 10.39 -1.37 20.38
C SER A 49 10.11 -2.79 19.89
N THR A 50 10.52 -3.80 20.65
CA THR A 50 10.28 -5.22 20.31
C THR A 50 8.79 -5.53 20.17
N ARG A 51 7.95 -4.95 21.03
CA ARG A 51 6.50 -5.14 20.98
C ARG A 51 5.91 -4.60 19.69
N ALA A 52 6.24 -3.35 19.32
CA ALA A 52 5.80 -2.78 18.05
C ALA A 52 6.35 -3.60 16.89
N LEU A 53 7.63 -3.99 16.94
CA LEU A 53 8.26 -4.76 15.86
C LEU A 53 7.53 -6.07 15.57
N VAL A 54 7.17 -6.83 16.61
CA VAL A 54 6.39 -8.06 16.45
C VAL A 54 5.02 -7.79 15.85
N LEU A 55 4.27 -6.82 16.38
CA LEU A 55 2.90 -6.52 15.92
C LEU A 55 2.88 -6.01 14.47
N GLU A 56 3.79 -5.09 14.13
CA GLU A 56 3.90 -4.54 12.78
C GLU A 56 4.37 -5.60 11.78
N THR A 57 5.26 -6.52 12.19
CA THR A 57 5.68 -7.63 11.34
C THR A 57 4.51 -8.58 11.06
N LEU A 58 3.70 -8.91 12.08
CA LEU A 58 2.51 -9.73 11.89
C LEU A 58 1.50 -9.06 10.95
N LEU A 59 1.28 -7.75 11.11
CA LEU A 59 0.40 -6.98 10.22
C LEU A 59 0.96 -6.93 8.79
N ALA A 60 2.25 -6.69 8.62
CA ALA A 60 2.92 -6.71 7.32
C ALA A 60 2.79 -8.07 6.62
N CYS A 61 2.88 -9.18 7.36
CA CYS A 61 2.65 -10.52 6.83
C CYS A 61 1.23 -10.69 6.26
N VAL A 62 0.21 -10.06 6.86
CA VAL A 62 -1.16 -10.06 6.31
C VAL A 62 -1.19 -9.34 4.96
N PHE A 63 -0.58 -8.16 4.86
CA PHE A 63 -0.49 -7.42 3.60
C PHE A 63 0.33 -8.17 2.53
N PHE A 64 1.37 -8.90 2.93
CA PHE A 64 2.14 -9.74 2.01
C PHE A 64 1.30 -10.90 1.49
N ALA A 65 0.53 -11.55 2.35
CA ALA A 65 -0.40 -12.60 1.94
C ALA A 65 -1.46 -12.05 0.95
N LEU A 66 -2.01 -10.86 1.20
CA LEU A 66 -2.92 -10.17 0.28
C LEU A 66 -2.23 -9.81 -1.04
N ALA A 67 -0.98 -9.35 -1.01
CA ALA A 67 -0.20 -9.01 -2.20
C ALA A 67 0.04 -10.24 -3.08
N VAL A 68 0.46 -11.36 -2.48
CA VAL A 68 0.65 -12.64 -3.18
C VAL A 68 -0.69 -13.17 -3.72
N ALA A 69 -1.74 -13.19 -2.89
CA ALA A 69 -3.05 -13.63 -3.31
C ALA A 69 -3.63 -12.77 -4.43
N GLY A 70 -3.46 -11.45 -4.36
CA GLY A 70 -3.92 -10.51 -5.39
C GLY A 70 -3.12 -10.62 -6.68
N PHE A 71 -1.81 -10.83 -6.58
CA PHE A 71 -0.95 -11.11 -7.72
C PHE A 71 -1.32 -12.40 -8.44
N HIS A 72 -1.71 -13.48 -7.75
CA HIS A 72 -2.11 -14.71 -8.42
C HIS A 72 -3.58 -14.66 -8.89
N LYS A 73 -4.51 -14.25 -8.01
CA LYS A 73 -5.95 -14.41 -8.23
C LYS A 73 -6.60 -13.18 -8.84
N SER A 74 -6.58 -12.04 -8.15
CA SER A 74 -7.29 -10.84 -8.59
C SER A 74 -6.68 -9.56 -8.04
N LEU A 75 -6.40 -8.59 -8.93
CA LEU A 75 -5.90 -7.27 -8.53
C LEU A 75 -6.91 -6.46 -7.71
N TRP A 76 -8.18 -6.85 -7.67
CA TRP A 76 -9.14 -6.26 -6.71
C TRP A 76 -8.75 -6.52 -5.25
N LEU A 77 -8.04 -7.61 -4.95
CA LEU A 77 -7.48 -7.80 -3.61
C LEU A 77 -6.39 -6.77 -3.30
N ILE A 78 -5.66 -6.29 -4.30
CA ILE A 78 -4.65 -5.24 -4.14
C ILE A 78 -5.30 -3.88 -3.93
N VAL A 79 -6.43 -3.61 -4.61
CA VAL A 79 -7.26 -2.43 -4.34
C VAL A 79 -7.71 -2.41 -2.88
N VAL A 80 -8.23 -3.55 -2.38
CA VAL A 80 -8.65 -3.70 -0.99
C VAL A 80 -7.46 -3.55 -0.04
N ALA A 81 -6.32 -4.15 -0.35
CA ALA A 81 -5.13 -4.06 0.49
C ALA A 81 -4.60 -2.62 0.60
N LEU A 82 -4.42 -1.90 -0.51
CA LEU A 82 -3.95 -0.51 -0.48
C LEU A 82 -4.95 0.41 0.20
N THR A 83 -6.23 0.34 -0.17
CA THR A 83 -7.25 1.19 0.47
C THR A 83 -7.40 0.85 1.95
N GLY A 84 -7.37 -0.44 2.29
CA GLY A 84 -7.42 -0.92 3.66
C GLY A 84 -6.22 -0.48 4.49
N HIS A 85 -5.01 -0.52 3.93
CA HIS A 85 -3.80 0.01 4.58
C HIS A 85 -3.96 1.51 4.85
N GLY A 86 -4.32 2.30 3.84
CA GLY A 86 -4.44 3.74 4.02
C GLY A 86 -5.59 4.17 4.96
N LEU A 87 -6.66 3.38 5.07
CA LEU A 87 -7.68 3.57 6.10
C LEU A 87 -7.18 3.14 7.48
N SER A 88 -6.40 2.05 7.55
CA SER A 88 -5.83 1.54 8.79
C SER A 88 -4.88 2.54 9.43
N ASP A 89 -4.15 3.34 8.63
CA ASP A 89 -3.26 4.39 9.13
C ASP A 89 -3.96 5.36 10.10
N PHE A 90 -5.22 5.72 9.83
CA PHE A 90 -5.98 6.64 10.69
C PHE A 90 -6.36 6.04 12.04
N VAL A 91 -6.49 4.72 12.12
CA VAL A 91 -6.89 4.00 13.35
C VAL A 91 -5.73 3.19 13.94
N HIS A 92 -4.55 3.19 13.30
CA HIS A 92 -3.39 2.38 13.65
C HIS A 92 -2.98 2.57 15.11
N HIS A 93 -2.92 3.84 15.54
CA HIS A 93 -2.59 4.24 16.90
C HIS A 93 -3.54 3.67 17.98
N LEU A 94 -4.75 3.24 17.61
CA LEU A 94 -5.71 2.60 18.53
C LEU A 94 -5.38 1.13 18.79
N PHE A 95 -4.60 0.50 17.91
CA PHE A 95 -4.29 -0.94 17.96
C PHE A 95 -2.82 -1.21 18.25
N ILE A 96 -1.90 -0.40 17.71
CA ILE A 96 -0.46 -0.56 17.83
C ILE A 96 0.16 0.78 18.21
N GLU A 97 0.69 0.87 19.43
CA GLU A 97 1.55 1.99 19.82
C GLU A 97 2.95 1.79 19.23
N ASN A 98 3.24 2.54 18.17
CA ASN A 98 4.55 2.54 17.51
C ASN A 98 5.20 3.93 17.64
N PRO A 99 6.10 4.14 18.62
CA PRO A 99 6.70 5.46 18.87
C PRO A 99 7.63 5.95 17.76
N GLY A 100 7.98 5.08 16.79
CA GLY A 100 8.79 5.46 15.64
C GLY A 100 7.99 6.11 14.52
N VAL A 101 6.65 6.03 14.56
CA VAL A 101 5.78 6.59 13.51
C VAL A 101 5.71 8.11 13.68
N PRO A 102 6.14 8.90 12.69
CA PRO A 102 5.98 10.35 12.75
C PRO A 102 4.50 10.76 12.76
N VAL A 103 4.15 11.83 13.47
CA VAL A 103 2.75 12.29 13.60
C VAL A 103 2.06 12.63 12.26
N TRP A 104 2.84 12.99 11.24
CA TRP A 104 2.34 13.31 9.90
C TRP A 104 2.25 12.08 8.98
N TRP A 105 2.82 10.94 9.38
CA TRP A 105 2.93 9.75 8.55
C TRP A 105 1.57 9.15 8.18
N PRO A 106 0.61 8.97 9.12
CA PRO A 106 -0.70 8.39 8.78
C PRO A 106 -1.46 9.17 7.70
N GLY A 107 -1.42 10.50 7.76
CA GLY A 107 -2.07 11.34 6.75
C GLY A 107 -1.35 11.30 5.40
N PHE A 108 -0.01 11.23 5.43
CA PHE A 108 0.82 11.12 4.24
C PHE A 108 0.62 9.77 3.53
N CYS A 109 0.95 8.66 4.21
CA CYS A 109 0.90 7.31 3.65
C CYS A 109 -0.54 6.94 3.30
N GLY A 110 -1.50 7.19 4.19
CA GLY A 110 -2.91 6.93 3.92
C GLY A 110 -3.45 7.63 2.69
N SER A 111 -3.06 8.88 2.42
CA SER A 111 -3.48 9.58 1.20
C SER A 111 -2.87 8.99 -0.09
N ILE A 112 -1.62 8.53 -0.03
CA ILE A 112 -0.96 7.83 -1.15
C ILE A 112 -1.65 6.49 -1.43
N ASP A 113 -1.90 5.70 -0.38
CA ASP A 113 -2.42 4.34 -0.52
C ASP A 113 -3.86 4.32 -1.02
N VAL A 114 -4.71 5.22 -0.48
CA VAL A 114 -6.08 5.39 -0.96
C VAL A 114 -6.08 5.88 -2.42
N PHE A 115 -5.15 6.77 -2.79
CA PHE A 115 -5.01 7.19 -4.18
C PHE A 115 -4.62 6.02 -5.09
N PHE A 116 -3.62 5.21 -4.71
CA PHE A 116 -3.22 4.04 -5.49
C PHE A 116 -4.33 3.00 -5.59
N GLY A 117 -5.04 2.73 -4.50
CA GLY A 117 -6.21 1.85 -4.48
C GLY A 117 -7.29 2.33 -5.44
N GLY A 118 -7.66 3.62 -5.35
CA GLY A 118 -8.65 4.23 -6.24
C GLY A 118 -8.23 4.27 -7.71
N TYR A 119 -6.97 4.59 -7.99
CA TYR A 119 -6.44 4.60 -9.35
C TYR A 119 -6.41 3.19 -9.96
N LEU A 120 -5.96 2.18 -9.20
CA LEU A 120 -5.98 0.78 -9.65
C LEU A 120 -7.42 0.30 -9.87
N ALA A 121 -8.35 0.61 -8.97
CA ALA A 121 -9.77 0.29 -9.13
C ALA A 121 -10.33 0.89 -10.43
N LEU A 122 -10.00 2.16 -10.72
CA LEU A 122 -10.41 2.83 -11.95
C LEU A 122 -9.83 2.15 -13.20
N LEU A 123 -8.56 1.73 -13.17
CA LEU A 123 -7.94 1.00 -14.27
C LEU A 123 -8.63 -0.34 -14.52
N LEU A 124 -8.87 -1.13 -13.48
CA LEU A 124 -9.56 -2.42 -13.57
C LEU A 124 -10.99 -2.26 -14.09
N TRP A 125 -11.70 -1.23 -13.65
CA TRP A 125 -13.05 -0.91 -14.13
C TRP A 125 -13.07 -0.53 -15.60
N ARG A 126 -12.16 0.36 -16.02
CA ARG A 126 -12.12 0.86 -17.41
C ARG A 126 -11.50 -0.13 -18.39
N ARG A 127 -10.73 -1.11 -17.91
CA ARG A 127 -10.00 -2.09 -18.73
C ARG A 127 -10.12 -3.48 -18.08
N PRO A 128 -11.20 -4.23 -18.35
CA PRO A 128 -11.46 -5.54 -17.75
C PRO A 128 -10.36 -6.61 -17.96
N GLY A 129 -9.45 -6.40 -18.92
CA GLY A 129 -8.27 -7.25 -19.18
C GLY A 129 -6.94 -6.66 -18.69
N PHE A 130 -6.96 -5.59 -17.88
CA PHE A 130 -5.75 -4.96 -17.38
C PHE A 130 -4.96 -5.91 -16.48
N ALA A 131 -3.72 -6.20 -16.88
CA ALA A 131 -2.78 -7.02 -16.12
C ALA A 131 -3.39 -8.35 -15.63
N SER A 132 -4.27 -8.95 -16.44
CA SER A 132 -4.86 -10.26 -16.16
C SER A 132 -3.77 -11.33 -16.00
N PRO A 133 -4.00 -12.36 -15.18
CA PRO A 133 -3.12 -13.53 -15.15
C PRO A 133 -2.89 -14.03 -16.57
N ARG A 134 -1.63 -14.05 -17.03
CA ARG A 134 -1.27 -14.87 -18.19
C ARG A 134 -1.41 -16.33 -17.72
N GLY A 135 -2.02 -17.18 -18.56
CA GLY A 135 -2.54 -18.50 -18.21
C GLY A 135 -1.69 -19.29 -17.20
N ALA A 136 -2.39 -19.84 -16.20
CA ALA A 136 -1.90 -20.95 -15.39
C ALA A 136 -1.81 -22.22 -16.24
#